data_AF-A0A7I8CWU7-F1
#
_entry.id   AF-A0A7I8CWU7-F1
#
_cell.length_a   1.000
_cell.length_b   1.000
_cell.length_c   1.000
_cell.angle_alpha   90.00
_cell.angle_beta   90.00
_cell.angle_gamma   90.00
#
_symmetry.space_group_name_H-M   'P 1'
#
loop_
_entity.id
_entity.type
_entity.pdbx_description
1 polymer ?
#
loop_
_entity_poly.entity_id
_entity_poly.type
_entity_poly.pdbx_seq_one_letter_code
_entity_poly.pdbx_strand_id
1 'polypeptide(L)'
;MDDRFDRRELLLHLGDMLEALSCLSKTGRPDSLVAQLAMEQDSLRDFGYLRVLDRKMTVAEFSERLASAFFLWPKELLEAELNRNALASTVQHDLFDGNPSGWKAYVAEMQKKVRWFGTGLPAMKSGTSEEPAHAAIEEASPVEVSVVVAPSVEWDAPDEKKGWPWPQPGSTS
;
A
#
# COMPACT_ATOMS: atom_id res chain seq x y z
N MET A 1 -11.66 -19.47 -7.76
CA MET A 1 -11.30 -18.76 -9.00
C MET A 1 -9.81 -18.93 -9.21
N ASP A 2 -9.35 -18.96 -10.46
CA ASP A 2 -7.91 -18.89 -10.70
C ASP A 2 -7.44 -17.43 -10.55
N ASP A 3 -6.95 -17.11 -9.35
CA ASP A 3 -6.52 -15.75 -9.01
C ASP A 3 -5.06 -15.47 -9.48
N ARG A 4 -4.44 -16.35 -10.28
CA ARG A 4 -3.06 -16.16 -10.76
C ARG A 4 -2.90 -14.88 -11.60
N PHE A 5 -3.88 -14.58 -12.45
CA PHE A 5 -3.86 -13.36 -13.26
C PHE A 5 -3.99 -12.12 -12.36
N ASP A 6 -4.94 -12.13 -11.42
CA ASP A 6 -5.12 -11.03 -10.46
C ASP A 6 -3.84 -10.80 -9.65
N ARG A 7 -3.21 -11.87 -9.13
CA ARG A 7 -1.93 -11.79 -8.42
C ARG A 7 -0.84 -11.15 -9.26
N ARG A 8 -0.72 -11.55 -10.53
CA ARG A 8 0.25 -10.96 -11.46
C ARG A 8 0.02 -9.47 -11.64
N GLU A 9 -1.22 -9.05 -11.88
CA GLU A 9 -1.53 -7.63 -12.08
C GLU A 9 -1.30 -6.79 -10.81
N LEU A 10 -1.60 -7.35 -9.63
CA LEU A 10 -1.29 -6.68 -8.35
C LEU A 10 0.21 -6.57 -8.09
N LEU A 11 0.99 -7.61 -8.40
CA LEU A 11 2.45 -7.56 -8.29
C LEU A 11 3.06 -6.54 -9.27
N LEU A 12 2.57 -6.48 -10.50
CA LEU A 12 3.00 -5.46 -11.46
C LEU A 12 2.67 -4.05 -10.96
N HIS A 13 1.47 -3.86 -10.42
CA HIS A 13 1.08 -2.57 -9.85
C HIS A 13 1.97 -2.17 -8.66
N LEU A 14 2.32 -3.12 -7.78
CA LEU A 14 3.29 -2.88 -6.71
C LEU A 14 4.65 -2.45 -7.28
N GLY A 15 5.11 -3.10 -8.35
CA GLY A 15 6.32 -2.71 -9.08
C GLY A 15 6.26 -1.27 -9.57
N ASP A 16 5.17 -0.89 -10.25
CA ASP A 16 4.96 0.48 -10.75
C ASP A 16 4.99 1.49 -9.60
N MET A 17 4.37 1.19 -8.45
CA MET A 17 4.34 2.06 -7.26
C MET A 17 5.74 2.30 -6.70
N LEU A 18 6.56 1.24 -6.59
CA LEU A 18 7.93 1.33 -6.12
C LEU A 18 8.84 2.07 -7.12
N GLU A 19 8.60 1.90 -8.41
CA GLU A 19 9.31 2.64 -9.45
C GLU A 19 9.01 4.14 -9.38
N ALA A 20 7.74 4.53 -9.27
CA ALA A 20 7.33 5.92 -9.08
C ALA A 20 7.96 6.52 -7.83
N LEU A 21 7.96 5.79 -6.70
CA LEU A 21 8.63 6.21 -5.48
C LEU A 21 10.13 6.43 -5.70
N SER A 22 10.81 5.54 -6.41
CA SER A 22 12.24 5.70 -6.74
C SER A 22 12.48 6.96 -7.59
N CYS A 23 11.64 7.20 -8.60
CA CYS A 23 11.71 8.38 -9.46
C CYS A 23 11.49 9.67 -8.66
N LEU A 24 10.49 9.72 -7.79
CA LEU A 24 10.22 10.86 -6.92
C LEU A 24 11.36 11.10 -5.92
N SER A 25 11.90 10.04 -5.31
CA SER A 25 12.99 10.13 -4.34
C SER A 25 14.27 10.72 -4.97
N LYS A 26 14.57 10.35 -6.22
CA LYS A 26 15.74 10.86 -6.96
C LYS A 26 15.68 12.36 -7.24
N THR A 27 14.52 13.00 -7.10
CA THR A 27 14.42 14.46 -7.23
C THR A 27 15.11 15.21 -6.08
N GLY A 28 15.31 14.55 -4.93
CA GLY A 28 15.88 15.19 -3.74
C GLY A 28 14.98 16.28 -3.15
N ARG A 29 13.68 16.28 -3.46
CA ARG A 29 12.72 17.33 -3.06
C ARG A 29 11.55 16.74 -2.24
N PRO A 30 11.80 16.34 -0.98
CA PRO A 30 10.79 15.68 -0.14
C PRO A 30 9.52 16.51 0.09
N ASP A 31 9.65 17.83 0.17
CA ASP A 31 8.53 18.75 0.42
C ASP A 31 7.76 19.16 -0.84
N SER A 32 8.21 18.73 -2.02
CA SER A 32 7.52 19.05 -3.27
C SER A 32 6.26 18.21 -3.43
N LEU A 33 5.25 18.80 -4.08
CA LEU A 33 3.98 18.14 -4.31
C LEU A 33 4.13 17.05 -5.39
N VAL A 34 3.62 15.86 -5.11
CA VAL A 34 3.66 14.73 -6.07
C VAL A 34 2.95 15.09 -7.37
N ALA A 35 1.78 15.74 -7.26
CA ALA A 35 1.00 16.17 -8.42
C ALA A 35 1.76 17.13 -9.34
N GLN A 36 2.58 18.03 -8.76
CA GLN A 36 3.41 18.96 -9.53
C GLN A 36 4.52 18.20 -10.28
N LEU A 37 5.26 17.34 -9.57
CA LEU A 37 6.34 16.57 -10.16
C LEU A 37 5.85 15.62 -11.26
N ALA A 38 4.67 15.02 -11.08
CA ALA A 38 4.03 14.15 -12.08
C ALA A 38 3.61 14.87 -13.37
N MET A 39 3.48 16.20 -13.34
CA MET A 39 3.23 17.03 -14.52
C MET A 39 4.52 17.49 -15.19
N GLU A 40 5.58 17.73 -14.41
CA GLU A 40 6.85 18.29 -14.89
C GLU A 40 7.80 17.22 -15.47
N GLN A 41 7.76 15.98 -14.95
CA GLN A 41 8.72 14.94 -15.30
C GLN A 41 8.11 13.88 -16.21
N ASP A 42 8.74 13.66 -17.37
CA ASP A 42 8.30 12.64 -18.33
C ASP A 42 8.35 11.23 -17.74
N SER A 43 9.32 10.92 -16.88
CA SER A 43 9.44 9.61 -16.20
C SER A 43 8.27 9.29 -15.28
N LEU A 44 7.44 10.27 -14.91
CA LEU A 44 6.29 10.07 -14.04
C LEU A 44 4.96 10.03 -14.81
N ARG A 45 4.97 10.25 -16.12
CA ARG A 45 3.74 10.36 -16.93
C ARG A 45 3.01 9.05 -17.10
N ASP A 46 3.74 7.94 -17.05
CA ASP A 46 3.20 6.58 -17.19
C ASP A 46 2.51 6.11 -15.91
N PHE A 47 2.81 6.73 -14.76
CA PHE A 47 2.15 6.46 -13.48
C PHE A 47 0.85 7.26 -13.35
N GLY A 48 -0.16 6.90 -14.14
CA GLY A 48 -1.46 7.58 -14.18
C GLY A 48 -2.15 7.73 -12.82
N TYR A 49 -1.89 6.82 -11.88
CA TYR A 49 -2.43 6.85 -10.52
C TYR A 49 -1.89 8.01 -9.67
N LEU A 50 -0.72 8.59 -9.99
CA LEU A 50 -0.20 9.74 -9.25
C LEU A 50 -1.13 10.97 -9.39
N ARG A 51 -1.92 11.03 -10.47
CA ARG A 51 -2.85 12.13 -10.73
C ARG A 51 -4.13 12.07 -9.89
N VAL A 52 -4.42 10.92 -9.28
CA VAL A 52 -5.61 10.74 -8.43
C VAL A 52 -5.30 10.87 -6.94
N LEU A 53 -4.03 11.04 -6.57
CA LEU A 53 -3.60 11.35 -5.21
C LEU A 53 -4.07 12.74 -4.76
N ASP A 54 -3.98 13.00 -3.46
CA ASP A 54 -4.24 14.34 -2.94
C ASP A 54 -3.25 15.34 -3.55
N ARG A 55 -3.77 16.48 -4.03
CA ARG A 55 -2.97 17.54 -4.67
C ARG A 55 -1.95 18.17 -3.72
N LYS A 56 -2.20 18.07 -2.41
CA LYS A 56 -1.33 18.59 -1.35
C LYS A 56 -0.33 17.55 -0.84
N MET A 57 -0.39 16.31 -1.32
CA MET A 57 0.51 15.24 -0.87
C MET A 57 1.94 15.54 -1.31
N THR A 58 2.85 15.59 -0.34
CA THR A 58 4.28 15.78 -0.57
C THR A 58 4.95 14.46 -0.95
N VAL A 59 6.17 14.51 -1.49
CA VAL A 59 6.96 13.29 -1.77
C VAL A 59 7.25 12.51 -0.48
N ALA A 60 7.57 13.19 0.62
CA ALA A 60 7.82 12.53 1.90
C ALA A 60 6.56 11.81 2.41
N GLU A 61 5.42 12.49 2.42
CA GLU A 61 4.14 11.91 2.84
C GLU A 61 3.73 10.74 1.94
N PHE A 62 3.88 10.88 0.62
CA PHE A 62 3.63 9.78 -0.32
C PHE A 62 4.50 8.57 -0.04
N SER A 63 5.77 8.78 0.30
CA SER A 63 6.71 7.69 0.61
C SER A 63 6.27 6.89 1.84
N GLU A 64 5.89 7.57 2.93
CA GLU A 64 5.36 6.93 4.14
C GLU A 64 4.03 6.22 3.87
N ARG A 65 3.09 6.92 3.23
CA ARG A 65 1.76 6.37 2.93
C ARG A 65 1.82 5.16 2.00
N LEU A 66 2.71 5.18 1.00
CA LEU A 66 2.92 4.04 0.10
C LEU A 66 3.52 2.85 0.85
N ALA A 67 4.54 3.06 1.68
CA ALA A 67 5.11 1.98 2.48
C ALA A 67 4.03 1.32 3.36
N SER A 68 3.20 2.13 4.04
CA SER A 68 2.09 1.65 4.88
C SER A 68 0.96 0.97 4.08
N ALA A 69 0.61 1.50 2.90
CA ALA A 69 -0.45 0.92 2.09
C ALA A 69 -0.10 -0.48 1.54
N PHE A 70 1.17 -0.70 1.20
CA PHE A 70 1.63 -1.86 0.44
C PHE A 70 2.48 -2.86 1.24
N PHE A 71 2.87 -2.59 2.50
CA PHE A 71 3.81 -3.47 3.22
C PHE A 71 3.38 -4.93 3.32
N LEU A 72 2.07 -5.20 3.34
CA LEU A 72 1.53 -6.55 3.46
C LEU A 72 1.27 -7.24 2.11
N TRP A 73 1.32 -6.51 0.99
CA TRP A 73 1.14 -7.09 -0.35
C TRP A 73 2.14 -8.21 -0.67
N PRO A 74 3.46 -8.06 -0.43
CA PRO A 74 4.42 -9.12 -0.75
C PRO A 74 4.10 -10.48 -0.12
N LYS A 75 3.52 -10.48 1.10
CA LYS A 75 3.13 -11.70 1.79
C LYS A 75 1.75 -12.18 1.34
N GLU A 76 0.74 -11.31 1.42
CA GLU A 76 -0.66 -11.66 1.13
C GLU A 76 -0.86 -12.15 -0.32
N LEU A 77 -0.06 -11.67 -1.28
CA LEU A 77 -0.15 -12.12 -2.67
C LEU A 77 0.40 -13.55 -2.88
N LEU A 78 1.18 -14.08 -1.92
CA LEU A 78 1.75 -15.43 -1.95
C LEU A 78 0.92 -16.46 -1.18
N GLU A 79 -0.09 -16.02 -0.44
CA GLU A 79 -0.99 -16.90 0.31
C GLU A 79 -1.87 -17.75 -0.63
N ALA A 80 -2.27 -18.92 -0.13
CA ALA A 80 -3.08 -19.88 -0.90
C ALA A 80 -4.40 -19.25 -1.37
N GLU A 81 -5.04 -18.49 -0.47
CA GLU A 81 -6.23 -17.70 -0.74
C GLU A 81 -5.90 -16.21 -0.58
N LEU A 82 -6.37 -15.38 -1.51
CA LEU A 82 -6.14 -13.95 -1.44
C LEU A 82 -7.06 -13.32 -0.40
N ASN A 83 -6.47 -12.61 0.57
CA ASN A 83 -7.21 -11.70 1.41
C ASN A 83 -7.51 -10.39 0.67
N ARG A 84 -8.52 -10.46 -0.20
CA ARG A 84 -8.97 -9.36 -1.07
C ARG A 84 -9.29 -8.09 -0.29
N ASN A 85 -9.94 -8.24 0.86
CA ASN A 85 -10.28 -7.11 1.72
C ASN A 85 -9.03 -6.46 2.29
N ALA A 86 -8.11 -7.23 2.89
CA ALA A 86 -6.89 -6.67 3.46
C ALA A 86 -6.07 -5.90 2.43
N LEU A 87 -5.85 -6.49 1.24
CA LEU A 87 -5.09 -5.88 0.15
C LEU A 87 -5.64 -4.52 -0.28
N ALA A 88 -6.97 -4.39 -0.38
CA ALA A 88 -7.61 -3.16 -0.82
C ALA A 88 -7.84 -2.18 0.33
N SER A 89 -8.11 -2.66 1.55
CA SER A 89 -8.43 -1.79 2.70
C SER A 89 -7.21 -1.03 3.21
N THR A 90 -6.01 -1.61 3.20
CA THR A 90 -4.81 -0.85 3.56
C THR A 90 -4.49 0.22 2.54
N VAL A 91 -4.68 -0.04 1.24
CA VAL A 91 -4.49 1.02 0.23
C VAL A 91 -5.53 2.13 0.39
N GLN A 92 -6.79 1.77 0.63
CA GLN A 92 -7.85 2.73 0.90
C GLN A 92 -7.50 3.62 2.10
N HIS A 93 -7.13 3.00 3.23
CA HIS A 93 -6.84 3.71 4.46
C HIS A 93 -5.53 4.50 4.36
N ASP A 94 -4.42 3.87 4.02
CA ASP A 94 -3.11 4.51 4.22
C ASP A 94 -2.73 5.45 3.06
N LEU A 95 -3.17 5.16 1.83
CA LEU A 95 -2.83 6.01 0.68
C LEU A 95 -3.90 7.06 0.38
N PHE A 96 -5.18 6.74 0.60
CA PHE A 96 -6.29 7.59 0.17
C PHE A 96 -7.10 8.21 1.30
N ASP A 97 -6.71 8.08 2.58
CA ASP A 97 -7.45 8.73 3.67
C ASP A 97 -7.71 10.21 3.40
N GLY A 98 -8.95 10.65 3.68
CA GLY A 98 -9.45 11.99 3.37
C GLY A 98 -9.71 12.28 1.89
N ASN A 99 -9.38 11.37 0.95
CA ASN A 99 -9.53 11.56 -0.49
C ASN A 99 -10.46 10.50 -1.16
N PRO A 100 -11.79 10.58 -0.91
CA PRO A 100 -12.75 9.61 -1.46
C PRO A 100 -12.85 9.65 -2.99
N SER A 101 -12.63 10.81 -3.61
CA SER A 101 -12.61 10.94 -5.07
C SER A 101 -11.40 10.24 -5.70
N GLY A 102 -10.24 10.39 -5.08
CA GLY A 102 -9.00 9.74 -5.50
C GLY A 102 -9.11 8.22 -5.39
N TRP A 103 -9.63 7.73 -4.26
CA TRP A 103 -9.91 6.32 -4.06
C TRP A 103 -10.82 5.76 -5.14
N LYS A 104 -11.94 6.43 -5.44
CA LYS A 104 -12.88 5.99 -6.48
C LYS A 104 -12.22 5.90 -7.86
N ALA A 105 -11.40 6.89 -8.22
CA ALA A 105 -10.70 6.91 -9.50
C ALA A 105 -9.63 5.80 -9.56
N TYR A 106 -8.88 5.60 -8.48
CA TYR A 106 -7.89 4.53 -8.35
C TYR A 106 -8.53 3.14 -8.49
N VAL A 107 -9.63 2.88 -7.78
CA VAL A 107 -10.39 1.63 -7.89
C VAL A 107 -10.87 1.40 -9.32
N ALA A 108 -11.39 2.43 -9.99
CA ALA A 108 -11.84 2.30 -11.37
C ALA A 108 -10.71 1.90 -12.34
N GLU A 109 -9.49 2.39 -12.13
CA GLU A 109 -8.31 1.97 -12.89
C GLU A 109 -7.91 0.52 -12.56
N MET A 110 -7.85 0.16 -11.27
CA MET A 110 -7.49 -1.19 -10.84
C MET A 110 -8.49 -2.24 -11.35
N GLN A 111 -9.79 -1.92 -11.33
CA GLN A 111 -10.85 -2.83 -11.76
C GLN A 111 -10.85 -3.16 -13.26
N LYS A 112 -10.11 -2.40 -14.08
CA LYS A 112 -9.88 -2.76 -15.50
C LYS A 112 -9.10 -4.07 -15.62
N LYS A 113 -8.25 -4.36 -14.65
CA LYS A 113 -7.35 -5.53 -14.61
C LYS A 113 -7.74 -6.54 -13.53
N VAL A 114 -8.13 -6.06 -12.35
CA VAL A 114 -8.47 -6.86 -11.16
C VAL A 114 -9.87 -6.51 -10.71
N ARG A 115 -10.87 -7.19 -11.27
CA ARG A 115 -12.29 -6.79 -11.18
C ARG A 115 -12.84 -6.68 -9.76
N TRP A 116 -12.34 -7.47 -8.82
CA TRP A 116 -12.82 -7.48 -7.44
C TRP A 116 -12.25 -6.35 -6.59
N PHE A 117 -11.16 -5.69 -7.03
CA PHE A 117 -10.42 -4.75 -6.20
C PHE A 117 -11.31 -3.63 -5.66
N GLY A 118 -11.26 -3.41 -4.34
CA GLY A 118 -12.06 -2.39 -3.64
C GLY A 118 -13.57 -2.70 -3.52
N THR A 119 -14.04 -3.85 -4.00
CA THR A 119 -15.46 -4.23 -3.88
C THR A 119 -15.78 -4.67 -2.45
N GLY A 120 -16.92 -4.22 -1.90
CA GLY A 120 -17.37 -4.63 -0.56
C GLY A 120 -16.68 -3.91 0.60
N LEU A 121 -15.81 -2.94 0.32
CA LEU A 121 -15.23 -2.07 1.34
C LEU A 121 -16.23 -0.99 1.80
N PRO A 122 -16.16 -0.56 3.07
CA PRO A 122 -16.93 0.59 3.54
C PRO A 122 -16.66 1.85 2.71
N ALA A 123 -17.68 2.69 2.57
CA ALA A 123 -17.50 4.00 1.96
C ALA A 123 -16.58 4.87 2.83
N MET A 124 -15.64 5.58 2.20
CA MET A 124 -14.80 6.54 2.89
C MET A 124 -15.64 7.72 3.38
N LYS A 125 -15.36 8.14 4.61
CA LYS A 125 -15.90 9.39 5.13
C LYS A 125 -15.19 10.54 4.41
N SER A 126 -15.94 11.43 3.79
CA SER A 126 -15.39 12.70 3.30
C SER A 126 -14.95 13.50 4.50
N GLY A 127 -13.64 13.68 4.68
CA GLY A 127 -13.08 14.47 5.76
C GLY A 127 -13.46 15.94 5.62
N THR A 128 -14.60 16.35 6.15
CA THR A 128 -14.63 17.64 6.84
C THR A 128 -13.99 17.36 8.19
N SER A 129 -12.76 17.84 8.35
CA SER A 129 -12.08 17.88 9.64
C SER A 129 -12.87 18.79 10.56
N GLU A 130 -13.91 18.25 11.22
CA GLU A 130 -14.38 18.82 12.48
C GLU A 130 -13.33 18.44 13.53
N GLU A 131 -12.42 19.38 13.74
CA GLU A 131 -11.56 19.44 14.91
C GLU A 131 -12.44 19.39 16.17
N PRO A 132 -12.33 18.38 17.04
CA PRO A 132 -12.93 18.47 18.36
C PRO A 132 -12.00 19.36 19.20
N ALA A 133 -12.43 20.61 19.39
CA ALA A 133 -11.88 21.44 20.44
C ALA A 133 -12.21 20.83 21.82
N HIS A 134 -11.22 20.92 22.72
CA HIS A 134 -11.25 20.70 24.17
C HIS A 134 -10.95 19.27 24.65
N ALA A 135 -10.11 19.02 25.65
CA ALA A 135 -9.49 19.89 26.64
C ALA A 135 -8.15 19.30 27.14
N ALA A 136 -7.23 20.19 27.50
CA ALA A 136 -6.05 19.86 28.28
C ALA A 136 -6.43 19.21 29.62
N ILE A 137 -5.82 18.07 29.93
CA ILE A 137 -5.50 17.67 31.30
C ILE A 137 -4.04 17.19 31.29
N GLU A 138 -3.31 17.77 32.23
CA GLU A 138 -1.89 17.69 32.49
C GLU A 138 -1.36 16.27 32.77
N GLU A 139 -0.04 16.21 32.65
CA GLU A 139 0.88 15.12 32.96
C GLU A 139 0.61 14.33 34.24
N ALA A 140 0.84 13.01 34.16
CA ALA A 140 1.68 12.31 35.11
C ALA A 140 2.26 11.04 34.44
N SER A 141 3.59 11.00 34.33
CA SER A 141 4.43 9.87 33.91
C SER A 141 4.76 8.95 35.12
N PRO A 142 5.53 7.85 34.99
CA PRO A 142 5.15 6.54 34.45
C PRO A 142 5.32 5.43 35.51
N VAL A 143 4.79 4.21 35.27
CA VAL A 143 5.22 3.02 36.05
C VAL A 143 5.53 1.86 35.12
N GLU A 144 6.75 1.37 35.30
CA GLU A 144 7.44 0.30 34.59
C GLU A 144 6.72 -1.05 34.74
N VAL A 145 6.61 -1.82 33.67
CA VAL A 145 6.52 -3.29 33.75
C VAL A 145 7.44 -3.91 32.71
N SER A 146 8.53 -4.48 33.23
CA SER A 146 9.40 -5.46 32.58
C SER A 146 8.58 -6.60 31.96
N VAL A 147 8.83 -6.89 30.69
CA VAL A 147 8.65 -8.25 30.17
C VAL A 147 9.98 -8.73 29.59
N VAL A 148 10.43 -9.81 30.22
CA VAL A 148 11.64 -10.58 29.96
C VAL A 148 11.62 -11.18 28.55
N VAL A 149 12.76 -11.08 27.88
CA VAL A 149 13.09 -11.72 26.60
C VAL A 149 13.38 -13.21 26.78
N ALA A 150 12.84 -14.06 25.89
CA ALA A 150 13.56 -15.13 25.14
C ALA A 150 12.59 -16.22 24.61
N PRO A 151 12.96 -17.02 23.58
CA PRO A 151 13.87 -16.76 22.46
C PRO A 151 13.22 -17.03 21.09
N SER A 152 13.98 -16.65 20.06
CA SER A 152 13.83 -16.87 18.64
C SER A 152 13.24 -18.23 18.24
N VAL A 153 12.15 -18.20 17.48
CA VAL A 153 11.67 -19.35 16.70
C VAL A 153 12.63 -19.56 15.54
N GLU A 154 13.21 -20.74 15.51
CA GLU A 154 14.07 -21.32 14.49
C GLU A 154 13.32 -21.41 13.15
N TRP A 155 13.77 -20.68 12.14
CA TRP A 155 13.20 -20.66 10.78
C TRP A 155 13.79 -21.79 9.92
N ASP A 156 13.71 -23.03 10.39
CA ASP A 156 14.12 -24.19 9.57
C ASP A 156 13.02 -25.24 9.54
N ALA A 157 12.07 -25.02 8.63
CA ALA A 157 11.35 -26.10 7.97
C ALA A 157 11.16 -25.73 6.49
N PRO A 158 11.55 -26.59 5.54
CA PRO A 158 11.19 -26.41 4.15
C PRO A 158 9.68 -26.64 4.06
N ASP A 159 8.92 -25.55 4.01
CA ASP A 159 7.49 -25.61 3.76
C ASP A 159 7.29 -26.20 2.36
N GLU A 160 6.93 -27.49 2.30
CA GLU A 160 6.53 -28.19 1.09
C GLU A 160 5.22 -27.55 0.57
N LYS A 161 5.33 -26.36 -0.01
CA LYS A 161 4.21 -25.62 -0.62
C LYS A 161 3.76 -26.31 -1.90
N LYS A 162 3.08 -27.45 -1.73
CA LYS A 162 2.27 -28.11 -2.76
C LYS A 162 1.16 -27.13 -3.15
N GLY A 163 1.33 -26.49 -4.31
CA GLY A 163 0.35 -25.54 -4.85
C GLY A 163 0.93 -24.24 -5.41
N TRP A 164 2.26 -24.03 -5.32
CA TRP A 164 2.87 -22.85 -5.93
C TRP A 164 2.85 -22.88 -7.47
N PRO A 165 2.55 -21.74 -8.14
CA PRO A 165 2.47 -21.67 -9.60
C PRO A 165 3.83 -21.54 -10.30
N TRP A 166 4.93 -21.41 -9.54
CA TRP A 166 6.29 -21.29 -10.07
C TRP A 166 7.00 -22.63 -10.05
N PRO A 167 7.81 -22.96 -11.08
CA PRO A 167 8.64 -24.15 -11.04
C PRO A 167 9.61 -24.06 -9.85
N GLN A 168 9.79 -25.18 -9.15
CA GLN A 168 10.73 -25.28 -8.05
C GLN A 168 12.14 -24.93 -8.54
N PRO A 169 12.91 -24.09 -7.83
CA PRO A 169 14.29 -23.79 -8.20
C PRO A 169 15.10 -25.10 -8.19
N GLY A 170 15.54 -25.56 -9.36
CA GLY A 170 16.34 -26.78 -9.51
C GLY A 170 15.78 -27.83 -10.48
N SER A 171 14.55 -27.67 -11.00
CA SER A 171 14.10 -28.47 -12.15
C SER A 171 14.57 -27.80 -13.45
N THR A 172 15.83 -28.01 -13.81
CA THR A 172 16.24 -27.87 -15.21
C THR A 172 15.86 -29.14 -15.97
N SER A 173 15.31 -28.92 -17.17
CA SER A 173 14.78 -29.91 -18.09
C SER A 173 15.81 -30.90 -18.63
#